data_AF-A0A2V9I6G6-F1
#
_entry.id   AF-A0A2V9I6G6-F1
#
_cell.length_a   1.000
_cell.length_b   1.000
_cell.length_c   1.000
_cell.angle_alpha   90.00
_cell.angle_beta   90.00
_cell.angle_gamma   90.00
#
_symmetry.space_group_name_H-M   'P 1'
#
loop_
_entity.id
_entity.type
_entity.pdbx_description
1 polymer ?
#
loop_
_entity_poly.entity_id
_entity_poly.type
_entity_poly.pdbx_seq_one_letter_code
_entity_poly.pdbx_strand_id
1 'polypeptide(L)'
;MIKERNENAYGQKRSGGRIVAAVMVAFIDSLVPLFAQNPPAAPPDLARGQKVYAERCVGCHGADFRGTDQGPGLRGNPLMRRMSVQRLHNIIKNGIPNTGMPPFDLPAPDLDALAPFVRSLNSQAAESNVPGNPAAGEQFFFGKGECGSCHMVSGKGQPVGPDLSNLGDESTVDEIQSALKEPSSHITPGYELVTVKLRDGNTLRGFARSRSNFDIRVEDLQGKLHLLEEGQIASIVEETQSVMPPVEATPEELQDLLAYLSRLTGVKPGALNTHPPPKGGAIDFERILHPQPGDWLTYNGTLDANRYSELSQINSANVSKLELKWIFTAPLWKNLLPDTSYFNENMKYFGLEATPLVADGIMYITGPHSVFALDALTGREIWNYSRPRTPGLVGDASLGTNRGAAILGDKVFLATDNAHLIALNRITGKLVWERVMPDEPQHYGSTVAPLVVKDMVIAGVAGGDWGIRGFIAAFKAETGERVWRTWTIPAHGE
;
A
#
# COMPACT_ATOMS: atom_id res chain seq x y z
N MET A 1 -31.41 -52.24 17.39
CA MET A 1 -32.76 -52.14 16.77
C MET A 1 -32.68 -51.03 15.73
N ILE A 2 -32.17 -51.27 14.52
CA ILE A 2 -32.89 -51.79 13.33
C ILE A 2 -34.25 -51.11 13.11
N LYS A 3 -34.31 -50.25 12.08
CA LYS A 3 -35.27 -50.20 10.96
C LYS A 3 -35.19 -48.83 10.28
N GLU A 4 -35.26 -48.64 8.97
CA GLU A 4 -35.26 -49.52 7.80
C GLU A 4 -35.07 -48.59 6.57
N ARG A 5 -34.40 -49.10 5.53
CA ARG A 5 -34.22 -48.49 4.20
C ARG A 5 -35.55 -48.36 3.45
N ASN A 6 -35.60 -47.46 2.47
CA ASN A 6 -36.41 -47.68 1.26
C ASN A 6 -35.61 -47.26 0.02
N GLU A 7 -35.05 -48.27 -0.66
CA GLU A 7 -34.76 -48.25 -2.09
C GLU A 7 -36.05 -48.62 -2.82
N ASN A 8 -36.34 -47.99 -3.96
CA ASN A 8 -37.11 -48.63 -5.02
C ASN A 8 -36.52 -48.25 -6.37
N ALA A 9 -35.95 -49.25 -7.01
CA ALA A 9 -35.53 -49.26 -8.39
C ALA A 9 -36.73 -49.60 -9.29
N TYR A 10 -36.71 -49.11 -10.53
CA TYR A 10 -37.29 -49.84 -11.67
C TYR A 10 -36.50 -49.45 -12.94
N GLY A 11 -35.71 -50.40 -13.46
CA GLY A 11 -35.41 -50.50 -14.90
C GLY A 11 -36.67 -50.89 -15.66
N GLN A 12 -36.74 -51.10 -16.96
CA GLN A 12 -35.79 -51.27 -18.03
C GLN A 12 -36.66 -51.32 -19.31
N LYS A 13 -36.18 -50.87 -20.48
CA LYS A 13 -36.27 -51.60 -21.77
C LYS A 13 -35.76 -50.78 -22.96
N ARG A 14 -34.86 -51.41 -23.72
CA ARG A 14 -34.42 -51.08 -25.08
C ARG A 14 -35.19 -51.94 -26.09
N SER A 15 -35.53 -51.34 -27.23
CA SER A 15 -35.62 -51.92 -28.60
C SER A 15 -35.95 -50.73 -29.51
N GLY A 16 -35.37 -50.46 -30.69
CA GLY A 16 -34.75 -51.31 -31.69
C GLY A 16 -35.41 -51.01 -33.04
N GLY A 17 -34.84 -50.06 -33.80
CA GLY A 17 -34.86 -49.95 -35.27
C GLY A 17 -36.14 -49.50 -36.01
N ARG A 18 -36.07 -48.37 -36.74
CA ARG A 18 -36.08 -48.35 -38.23
C ARG A 18 -35.95 -46.92 -38.79
N ILE A 19 -35.25 -46.87 -39.92
CA ILE A 19 -34.86 -45.72 -40.75
C ILE A 19 -36.09 -45.13 -41.44
N VAL A 20 -36.27 -43.81 -41.38
CA VAL A 20 -36.95 -43.02 -42.41
C VAL A 20 -36.18 -41.73 -42.61
N ALA A 21 -35.68 -41.53 -43.83
CA ALA A 21 -35.02 -40.31 -44.27
C ALA A 21 -36.04 -39.17 -44.41
N ALA A 22 -35.74 -38.00 -43.86
CA ALA A 22 -36.45 -36.76 -44.21
C ALA A 22 -35.53 -35.55 -44.01
N VAL A 23 -35.00 -35.07 -45.14
CA VAL A 23 -34.74 -33.67 -45.53
C VAL A 23 -34.25 -32.71 -44.44
N MET A 24 -32.95 -32.40 -44.50
CA MET A 24 -32.36 -31.21 -43.87
C MET A 24 -33.01 -29.93 -44.45
N VAL A 25 -33.60 -29.11 -43.58
CA VAL A 25 -33.66 -27.66 -43.78
C VAL A 25 -33.05 -27.04 -42.53
N ALA A 26 -31.89 -26.41 -42.72
CA ALA A 26 -31.16 -25.70 -41.68
C ALA A 26 -31.88 -24.40 -41.33
N PHE A 27 -32.22 -24.22 -40.05
CA PHE A 27 -32.40 -22.91 -39.43
C PHE A 27 -31.53 -22.89 -38.18
N ILE A 28 -30.29 -22.39 -38.35
CA ILE A 28 -29.45 -21.96 -37.25
C ILE A 28 -29.87 -20.51 -36.97
N ASP A 29 -30.82 -20.33 -36.06
CA ASP A 29 -31.06 -18.99 -35.49
C ASP A 29 -30.11 -18.80 -34.31
N SER A 30 -29.05 -18.06 -34.61
CA SER A 30 -28.03 -17.62 -33.67
C SER A 30 -28.62 -16.54 -32.77
N LEU A 31 -29.05 -16.89 -31.56
CA LEU A 31 -29.26 -15.91 -30.49
C LEU A 31 -27.91 -15.42 -29.98
N VAL A 32 -27.33 -14.45 -30.67
CA VAL A 32 -26.21 -13.63 -30.16
C VAL A 32 -26.83 -12.53 -29.30
N PRO A 33 -26.48 -12.40 -28.01
CA PRO A 33 -26.85 -11.20 -27.27
C PRO A 33 -26.10 -10.02 -27.89
N LEU A 34 -26.87 -9.12 -28.52
CA LEU A 34 -26.42 -7.79 -28.91
C LEU A 34 -26.08 -7.02 -27.63
N PHE A 35 -24.85 -7.18 -27.14
CA PHE A 35 -24.21 -6.12 -26.38
C PHE A 35 -24.04 -4.96 -27.36
N ALA A 36 -24.91 -3.95 -27.27
CA ALA A 36 -24.64 -2.66 -27.85
C ALA A 36 -23.31 -2.17 -27.28
N GLN A 37 -22.23 -2.32 -28.05
CA GLN A 37 -20.99 -1.62 -27.78
C GLN A 37 -21.29 -0.15 -28.03
N ASN A 38 -21.62 0.59 -26.97
CA ASN A 38 -21.65 2.05 -27.05
C ASN A 38 -20.28 2.48 -27.60
N PRO A 39 -20.23 3.26 -28.70
CA PRO A 39 -18.96 3.79 -29.19
C PRO A 39 -18.27 4.55 -28.05
N PRO A 40 -16.93 4.49 -27.94
CA PRO A 40 -16.21 5.26 -26.93
C PRO A 40 -16.61 6.74 -27.08
N ALA A 41 -17.01 7.35 -25.97
CA ALA A 41 -17.38 8.76 -25.95
C ALA A 41 -16.24 9.59 -26.58
N ALA A 42 -16.59 10.58 -27.40
CA ALA A 42 -15.60 11.50 -27.96
C ALA A 42 -14.77 12.15 -26.83
N PRO A 43 -13.47 12.39 -27.04
CA PRO A 43 -12.63 13.03 -26.03
C PRO A 43 -13.21 14.41 -25.64
N PRO A 44 -13.14 14.78 -24.35
CA PRO A 44 -13.76 15.99 -23.85
C PRO A 44 -13.13 17.26 -24.44
N ASP A 45 -13.95 18.26 -24.76
CA ASP A 45 -13.52 19.55 -25.28
C ASP A 45 -12.96 20.45 -24.15
N LEU A 46 -11.69 20.24 -23.83
CA LEU A 46 -11.02 20.99 -22.75
C LEU A 46 -10.92 22.50 -23.05
N ALA A 47 -10.87 22.90 -24.32
CA ALA A 47 -10.80 24.30 -24.71
C ALA A 47 -12.12 25.03 -24.41
N ARG A 48 -13.25 24.38 -24.69
CA ARG A 48 -14.57 24.86 -24.25
C ARG A 48 -14.65 24.93 -22.73
N GLY A 49 -14.19 23.90 -22.03
CA GLY A 49 -14.17 23.89 -20.56
C GLY A 49 -13.36 25.05 -19.97
N GLN A 50 -12.19 25.34 -20.53
CA GLN A 50 -11.36 26.47 -20.13
C GLN A 50 -12.06 27.81 -20.36
N LYS A 51 -12.77 27.96 -21.48
CA LYS A 51 -13.54 29.18 -21.77
C LYS A 51 -14.66 29.39 -20.75
N VAL A 52 -15.44 28.35 -20.46
CA VAL A 52 -16.52 28.41 -19.46
C VAL A 52 -15.95 28.75 -18.07
N TYR A 53 -14.81 28.15 -17.71
CA TYR A 53 -14.12 28.49 -16.46
C TYR A 53 -13.75 29.97 -16.40
N ALA A 54 -13.16 30.50 -17.47
CA ALA A 54 -12.76 31.91 -17.56
C ALA A 54 -13.94 32.86 -17.33
N GLU A 55 -15.11 32.52 -17.86
CA GLU A 55 -16.31 33.35 -17.78
C GLU A 55 -17.05 33.25 -16.43
N ARG A 56 -17.00 32.09 -15.75
CA ARG A 56 -17.89 31.79 -14.62
C ARG A 56 -17.18 31.53 -13.30
N CYS A 57 -15.94 31.06 -13.33
CA CYS A 57 -15.27 30.50 -12.15
C CYS A 57 -14.07 31.33 -11.67
N VAL A 58 -13.47 32.14 -12.55
CA VAL A 58 -12.25 32.94 -12.25
C VAL A 58 -12.41 33.88 -11.06
N GLY A 59 -13.59 34.47 -10.86
CA GLY A 59 -13.81 35.41 -9.76
C GLY A 59 -13.55 34.81 -8.37
N CYS A 60 -13.83 33.52 -8.20
CA CYS A 60 -13.60 32.82 -6.92
C CYS A 60 -12.36 31.92 -6.94
N HIS A 61 -12.06 31.28 -8.07
CA HIS A 61 -10.99 30.27 -8.14
C HIS A 61 -9.69 30.79 -8.76
N GLY A 62 -9.66 32.05 -9.20
CA GLY A 62 -8.49 32.68 -9.80
C GLY A 62 -8.28 32.30 -11.26
N ALA A 63 -7.68 33.20 -12.04
CA ALA A 63 -7.35 32.96 -13.45
C ALA A 63 -6.20 31.95 -13.61
N ASP A 64 -5.35 31.84 -12.59
CA ASP A 64 -4.25 30.88 -12.47
C ASP A 64 -4.63 29.59 -11.73
N PHE A 65 -5.92 29.45 -11.39
CA PHE A 65 -6.52 28.32 -10.67
C PHE A 65 -5.99 28.14 -9.23
N ARG A 66 -5.31 29.13 -8.65
CA ARG A 66 -4.73 29.07 -7.30
C ARG A 66 -5.66 29.60 -6.20
N GLY A 67 -6.85 30.05 -6.57
CA GLY A 67 -7.85 30.56 -5.64
C GLY A 67 -7.75 32.07 -5.43
N THR A 68 -8.72 32.59 -4.70
CA THR A 68 -8.77 33.97 -4.22
C THR A 68 -9.27 33.97 -2.77
N ASP A 69 -9.43 35.15 -2.16
CA ASP A 69 -10.08 35.25 -0.84
C ASP A 69 -11.53 34.75 -0.83
N GLN A 70 -12.15 34.57 -2.01
CA GLN A 70 -13.53 34.12 -2.18
C GLN A 70 -13.66 32.62 -2.41
N GLY A 71 -12.59 31.94 -2.83
CA GLY A 71 -12.67 30.52 -3.19
C GLY A 71 -11.31 29.82 -3.24
N PRO A 72 -11.28 28.51 -2.96
CA PRO A 72 -10.04 27.76 -2.91
C PRO A 72 -9.40 27.60 -4.29
N GLY A 73 -8.09 27.34 -4.32
CA GLY A 73 -7.40 26.90 -5.51
C GLY A 73 -7.88 25.53 -5.98
N LEU A 74 -8.02 25.40 -7.30
CA LEU A 74 -8.43 24.17 -7.96
C LEU A 74 -7.24 23.38 -8.52
N ARG A 75 -6.10 24.03 -8.80
CA ARG A 75 -4.88 23.37 -9.27
C ARG A 75 -4.04 22.86 -8.09
N GLY A 76 -3.41 21.70 -8.27
CA GLY A 76 -2.57 21.07 -7.25
C GLY A 76 -3.35 20.62 -6.01
N ASN A 77 -4.62 20.25 -6.18
CA ASN A 77 -5.53 19.86 -5.12
C ASN A 77 -5.67 18.32 -5.04
N PRO A 78 -5.10 17.65 -4.02
CA PRO A 78 -5.12 16.19 -3.90
C PRO A 78 -6.53 15.59 -3.77
N LEU A 79 -7.49 16.34 -3.19
CA LEU A 79 -8.87 15.88 -3.08
C LEU A 79 -9.52 15.83 -4.46
N MET A 80 -9.32 16.86 -5.28
CA MET A 80 -9.87 16.91 -6.64
C MET A 80 -9.26 15.85 -7.55
N ARG A 81 -7.97 15.53 -7.37
CA ARG A 81 -7.30 14.44 -8.09
C ARG A 81 -7.98 13.09 -7.90
N ARG A 82 -8.60 12.84 -6.74
CA ARG A 82 -9.30 11.59 -6.45
C ARG A 82 -10.78 11.60 -6.84
N MET A 83 -11.31 12.72 -7.31
CA MET A 83 -12.72 12.83 -7.70
C MET A 83 -12.95 12.32 -9.13
N SER A 84 -14.08 11.65 -9.34
CA SER A 84 -14.56 11.33 -10.68
C SER A 84 -15.07 12.60 -11.37
N VAL A 85 -15.02 12.62 -12.70
CA VAL A 85 -15.64 13.69 -13.50
C VAL A 85 -17.12 13.85 -13.15
N GLN A 86 -17.84 12.75 -12.93
CA GLN A 86 -19.26 12.80 -12.53
C GLN A 86 -19.47 13.49 -11.18
N ARG A 87 -18.54 13.30 -10.23
CA ARG A 87 -18.61 13.99 -8.93
C ARG A 87 -18.35 15.48 -9.11
N LEU A 88 -17.37 15.86 -9.93
CA LEU A 88 -17.10 17.27 -10.25
C LEU A 88 -18.29 17.91 -10.96
N HIS A 89 -18.90 17.21 -11.92
CA HIS A 89 -20.15 17.62 -12.58
C HIS A 89 -21.23 17.92 -11.53
N ASN A 90 -21.48 17.00 -10.60
CA ASN A 90 -22.50 17.19 -9.55
C ASN A 90 -22.18 18.36 -8.62
N ILE A 91 -20.92 18.59 -8.28
CA ILE A 91 -20.47 19.71 -7.45
C ILE A 91 -20.70 21.04 -8.17
N ILE A 92 -20.32 21.15 -9.44
CA ILE A 92 -20.51 22.38 -10.23
C ILE A 92 -22.01 22.68 -10.38
N LYS A 93 -22.82 21.65 -10.65
CA LYS A 93 -24.26 21.80 -10.85
C LYS A 93 -25.00 22.23 -9.58
N ASN A 94 -24.69 21.59 -8.45
CA ASN A 94 -25.49 21.74 -7.22
C ASN A 94 -24.85 22.71 -6.21
N GLY A 95 -23.60 23.12 -6.44
CA GLY A 95 -22.81 23.82 -5.43
C GLY A 95 -22.43 22.90 -4.27
N ILE A 96 -21.85 23.49 -3.23
CA ILE A 96 -21.54 22.77 -1.98
C ILE A 96 -22.38 23.41 -0.85
N PRO A 97 -23.37 22.70 -0.29
CA PRO A 97 -24.22 23.23 0.76
C PRO A 97 -23.44 23.78 1.96
N ASN A 98 -23.91 24.88 2.54
CA ASN A 98 -23.28 25.56 3.69
C ASN A 98 -21.84 26.03 3.42
N THR A 99 -21.49 26.28 2.16
CA THR A 99 -20.22 26.92 1.76
C THR A 99 -20.50 28.10 0.82
N GLY A 100 -19.44 28.83 0.46
CA GLY A 100 -19.53 29.91 -0.52
C GLY A 100 -19.61 29.47 -1.99
N MET A 101 -19.62 28.16 -2.30
CA MET A 101 -19.68 27.66 -3.68
C MET A 101 -21.14 27.48 -4.14
N PRO A 102 -21.67 28.39 -4.99
CA PRO A 102 -23.07 28.33 -5.44
C PRO A 102 -23.30 27.23 -6.50
N PRO A 103 -24.55 26.81 -6.73
CA PRO A 103 -24.90 26.02 -7.90
C PRO A 103 -24.74 26.83 -9.20
N PHE A 104 -24.27 26.17 -10.25
CA PHE A 104 -24.18 26.74 -11.59
C PHE A 104 -25.12 26.00 -12.55
N ASP A 105 -26.13 26.71 -13.04
CA ASP A 105 -27.04 26.21 -14.08
C ASP A 105 -26.39 26.41 -15.47
N LEU A 106 -25.55 25.44 -15.85
CA LEU A 106 -24.84 25.45 -17.13
C LEU A 106 -25.55 24.54 -18.15
N PRO A 107 -25.57 24.90 -19.45
CA PRO A 107 -25.95 23.97 -20.51
C PRO A 107 -25.13 22.67 -20.43
N ALA A 108 -25.76 21.53 -20.70
CA ALA A 108 -25.10 20.22 -20.60
C ALA A 108 -23.73 20.16 -21.32
N PRO A 109 -23.58 20.68 -22.56
CA PRO A 109 -22.27 20.68 -23.24
C PRO A 109 -21.19 21.51 -22.55
N ASP A 110 -21.57 22.58 -21.84
CA ASP A 110 -20.62 23.40 -21.08
C ASP A 110 -20.18 22.70 -19.80
N LEU A 111 -21.12 22.03 -19.13
CA LEU A 111 -20.84 21.27 -17.92
C LEU A 111 -20.01 20.00 -18.20
N ASP A 112 -20.33 19.31 -19.31
CA ASP A 112 -19.59 18.15 -19.80
C ASP A 112 -18.19 18.50 -20.29
N ALA A 113 -17.92 19.76 -20.65
CA ALA A 113 -16.59 20.26 -20.99
C ALA A 113 -15.83 20.81 -19.76
N LEU A 114 -16.53 21.51 -18.87
CA LEU A 114 -15.94 22.15 -17.69
C LEU A 114 -15.45 21.13 -16.66
N ALA A 115 -16.23 20.09 -16.36
CA ALA A 115 -15.84 19.11 -15.35
C ALA A 115 -14.54 18.34 -15.71
N PRO A 116 -14.36 17.85 -16.95
CA PRO A 116 -13.08 17.29 -17.40
C PRO A 116 -11.92 18.30 -17.39
N PHE A 117 -12.17 19.56 -17.77
CA PHE A 117 -11.15 20.62 -17.69
C PHE A 117 -10.70 20.86 -16.25
N VAL A 118 -11.63 20.98 -15.31
CA VAL A 118 -11.31 21.13 -13.88
C VAL A 118 -10.56 19.90 -13.34
N ARG A 119 -10.92 18.69 -13.79
CA ARG A 119 -10.18 17.46 -13.46
C ARG A 119 -8.76 17.49 -14.00
N SER A 120 -8.57 18.03 -15.22
CA SER A 120 -7.28 18.00 -15.91
C SER A 120 -6.22 18.90 -15.26
N LEU A 121 -6.65 19.94 -14.52
CA LEU A 121 -5.77 20.77 -13.67
C LEU A 121 -5.04 19.98 -12.57
N ASN A 122 -5.50 18.75 -12.31
CA ASN A 122 -4.93 17.84 -11.31
C ASN A 122 -4.65 16.46 -11.90
N SER A 123 -4.40 16.37 -13.21
CA SER A 123 -4.03 15.10 -13.85
C SER A 123 -2.80 14.53 -13.19
N GLN A 124 -2.81 13.22 -12.99
CA GLN A 124 -1.65 12.53 -12.44
C GLN A 124 -0.49 12.65 -13.44
N ALA A 125 0.74 12.74 -12.95
CA ALA A 125 1.91 12.80 -13.83
C ALA A 125 2.00 11.54 -14.71
N ALA A 126 1.54 10.38 -14.21
CA ALA A 126 1.46 9.14 -14.96
C ALA A 126 0.48 9.18 -16.15
N GLU A 127 -0.55 10.03 -16.06
CA GLU A 127 -1.51 10.25 -17.17
C GLU A 127 -0.95 11.25 -18.21
N SER A 128 0.19 11.88 -17.91
CA SER A 128 0.81 12.90 -18.76
C SER A 128 1.84 12.27 -19.69
N ASN A 129 1.80 12.62 -20.97
CA ASN A 129 2.83 12.24 -21.95
C ASN A 129 4.08 13.13 -21.78
N VAL A 130 4.80 12.97 -20.67
CA VAL A 130 6.02 13.74 -20.40
C VAL A 130 7.13 13.32 -21.39
N PRO A 131 7.65 14.26 -22.22
CA PRO A 131 8.73 13.98 -23.17
C PRO A 131 10.05 13.73 -22.43
N GLY A 132 10.99 13.03 -23.09
CA GLY A 132 12.28 12.64 -22.54
C GLY A 132 12.49 11.13 -22.55
N ASN A 133 13.68 10.70 -22.16
CA ASN A 133 14.10 9.31 -22.04
C ASN A 133 14.06 8.85 -20.56
N PRO A 134 13.07 8.04 -20.15
CA PRO A 134 12.95 7.57 -18.77
C PRO A 134 14.16 6.74 -18.29
N ALA A 135 14.83 6.00 -19.18
CA ALA A 135 15.98 5.20 -18.80
C ALA A 135 17.19 6.09 -18.48
N ALA A 136 17.39 7.17 -19.23
CA ALA A 136 18.40 8.18 -18.90
C ALA A 136 18.06 8.93 -17.61
N GLY A 137 16.77 9.21 -17.38
CA GLY A 137 16.28 9.81 -16.13
C GLY A 137 16.54 8.93 -14.90
N GLU A 138 16.31 7.63 -15.01
CA GLU A 138 16.65 6.67 -13.94
C GLU A 138 18.15 6.64 -13.67
N GLN A 139 18.97 6.62 -14.73
CA GLN A 139 20.43 6.64 -14.61
C GLN A 139 20.92 7.93 -13.94
N PHE A 140 20.33 9.07 -14.27
CA PHE A 140 20.61 10.33 -13.58
C PHE A 140 20.21 10.22 -12.10
N PHE A 141 18.98 9.76 -11.80
CA PHE A 141 18.45 9.65 -10.45
C PHE A 141 19.34 8.82 -9.50
N PHE A 142 19.83 7.67 -9.96
CA PHE A 142 20.70 6.79 -9.16
C PHE A 142 22.19 7.01 -9.36
N GLY A 143 22.57 7.86 -10.31
CA GLY A 143 23.95 8.22 -10.64
C GLY A 143 24.23 9.66 -10.30
N LYS A 144 24.47 10.49 -11.33
CA LYS A 144 24.92 11.89 -11.20
C LYS A 144 24.02 12.75 -10.32
N GLY A 145 22.71 12.55 -10.36
CA GLY A 145 21.73 13.31 -9.58
C GLY A 145 21.68 12.92 -8.10
N GLU A 146 22.30 11.80 -7.71
CA GLU A 146 22.40 11.28 -6.34
C GLU A 146 21.06 11.21 -5.57
N CYS A 147 19.92 11.25 -6.27
CA CYS A 147 18.59 11.29 -5.67
C CYS A 147 18.33 10.04 -4.83
N GLY A 148 18.87 8.89 -5.26
CA GLY A 148 18.80 7.62 -4.54
C GLY A 148 19.53 7.59 -3.18
N SER A 149 20.38 8.57 -2.87
CA SER A 149 21.01 8.70 -1.55
C SER A 149 20.01 9.08 -0.45
N CYS A 150 18.90 9.73 -0.84
CA CYS A 150 17.85 10.17 0.06
C CYS A 150 16.49 9.54 -0.23
N HIS A 151 16.15 9.32 -1.50
CA HIS A 151 14.85 8.82 -1.92
C HIS A 151 14.89 7.35 -2.32
N MET A 152 13.83 6.64 -1.96
CA MET A 152 13.61 5.25 -2.36
C MET A 152 12.63 5.19 -3.56
N VAL A 153 12.93 4.31 -4.52
CA VAL A 153 12.04 3.92 -5.61
C VAL A 153 12.08 2.40 -5.74
N SER A 154 10.93 1.76 -5.53
CA SER A 154 10.75 0.30 -5.58
C SER A 154 11.82 -0.46 -4.80
N GLY A 155 12.09 -0.03 -3.56
CA GLY A 155 13.11 -0.63 -2.70
C GLY A 155 14.56 -0.23 -2.96
N LYS A 156 14.86 0.47 -4.06
CA LYS A 156 16.21 0.96 -4.40
C LYS A 156 16.38 2.40 -3.92
N GLY A 157 17.53 2.71 -3.32
CA GLY A 157 17.80 4.02 -2.70
C GLY A 157 17.64 3.97 -1.18
N GLN A 158 17.63 5.12 -0.49
CA GLN A 158 17.54 5.17 0.99
C GLN A 158 16.19 5.72 1.47
N PRO A 159 15.74 5.37 2.69
CA PRO A 159 14.48 5.85 3.26
C PRO A 159 14.64 7.16 4.05
N VAL A 160 15.49 8.10 3.61
CA VAL A 160 15.71 9.37 4.33
C VAL A 160 14.62 10.39 3.98
N GLY A 161 14.34 10.54 2.69
CA GLY A 161 13.28 11.36 2.13
C GLY A 161 12.01 10.54 1.82
N PRO A 162 10.97 11.20 1.25
CA PRO A 162 9.77 10.53 0.76
C PRO A 162 10.10 9.39 -0.21
N ASP A 163 9.41 8.26 -0.07
CA ASP A 163 9.40 7.23 -1.10
C ASP A 163 8.69 7.75 -2.35
N LEU A 164 9.32 7.58 -3.51
CA LEU A 164 8.85 8.10 -4.80
C LEU A 164 8.29 7.01 -5.71
N SER A 165 8.15 5.77 -5.21
CA SER A 165 7.74 4.62 -6.03
C SER A 165 6.41 4.82 -6.73
N ASN A 166 5.53 5.65 -6.17
CA ASN A 166 4.19 5.93 -6.67
C ASN A 166 3.98 7.42 -7.04
N LEU A 167 5.07 8.17 -7.22
CA LEU A 167 5.04 9.62 -7.43
C LEU A 167 4.20 10.05 -8.65
N GLY A 168 4.21 9.23 -9.71
CA GLY A 168 3.44 9.46 -10.92
C GLY A 168 1.93 9.54 -10.69
N ASP A 169 1.41 8.71 -9.78
CA ASP A 169 -0.02 8.68 -9.41
C ASP A 169 -0.34 9.66 -8.27
N GLU A 170 0.68 10.07 -7.51
CA GLU A 170 0.58 10.91 -6.31
C GLU A 170 0.93 12.38 -6.54
N SER A 171 1.35 12.79 -7.73
CA SER A 171 1.69 14.18 -8.02
C SER A 171 1.34 14.58 -9.45
N THR A 172 1.23 15.88 -9.69
CA THR A 172 1.17 16.44 -11.04
C THR A 172 2.59 16.70 -11.57
N VAL A 173 2.73 16.87 -12.89
CA VAL A 173 4.02 17.22 -13.49
C VAL A 173 4.56 18.55 -12.93
N ASP A 174 3.69 19.55 -12.76
CA ASP A 174 4.05 20.87 -12.22
C ASP A 174 4.54 20.77 -10.76
N GLU A 175 3.89 19.93 -9.94
CA GLU A 175 4.32 19.68 -8.55
C GLU A 175 5.71 19.03 -8.51
N ILE A 176 5.96 18.02 -9.36
CA ILE A 176 7.28 17.39 -9.44
C ILE A 176 8.34 18.41 -9.87
N GLN A 177 8.06 19.21 -10.91
CA GLN A 177 8.98 20.25 -11.37
C GLN A 177 9.27 21.30 -10.29
N SER A 178 8.23 21.72 -9.56
CA SER A 178 8.36 22.67 -8.45
C SER A 178 9.21 22.09 -7.33
N ALA A 179 9.01 20.82 -6.96
CA ALA A 179 9.80 20.15 -5.94
C ALA A 179 11.29 20.02 -6.34
N LEU A 180 11.58 19.77 -7.61
CA LEU A 180 12.97 19.68 -8.11
C LEU A 180 13.68 21.04 -8.11
N LYS A 181 12.97 22.14 -8.40
CA LYS A 181 13.56 23.48 -8.52
C LYS A 181 13.56 24.25 -7.19
N GLU A 182 12.49 24.14 -6.42
CA GLU A 182 12.22 24.92 -5.22
C GLU A 182 11.71 24.00 -4.08
N PRO A 183 12.52 23.04 -3.60
CA PRO A 183 12.10 22.03 -2.62
C PRO A 183 11.64 22.60 -1.27
N SER A 184 12.08 23.80 -0.90
CA SER A 184 11.64 24.48 0.33
C SER A 184 10.30 25.23 0.18
N SER A 185 9.77 25.37 -1.04
CA SER A 185 8.47 26.03 -1.27
C SER A 185 7.30 25.22 -0.70
N HIS A 186 7.43 23.89 -0.71
CA HIS A 186 6.46 22.97 -0.16
C HIS A 186 7.16 21.70 0.35
N ILE A 187 7.26 21.58 1.67
CA ILE A 187 7.84 20.39 2.32
C ILE A 187 6.72 19.35 2.52
N THR A 188 7.00 18.10 2.12
CA THR A 188 6.05 17.01 2.30
C THR A 188 5.78 16.77 3.79
N PRO A 189 4.51 16.64 4.21
CA PRO A 189 4.17 16.35 5.61
C PRO A 189 4.93 15.14 6.18
N GLY A 190 5.47 15.29 7.39
CA GLY A 190 6.30 14.29 8.06
C GLY A 190 7.79 14.37 7.70
N TYR A 191 8.19 15.28 6.80
CA TYR A 191 9.58 15.57 6.44
C TYR A 191 10.00 17.00 6.80
N GLU A 192 9.21 17.68 7.63
CA GLU A 192 9.60 18.94 8.26
C GLU A 192 10.77 18.70 9.20
N LEU A 193 11.82 19.50 9.02
CA LEU A 193 13.02 19.38 9.81
C LEU A 193 12.88 20.22 11.08
N VAL A 194 13.23 19.61 12.21
CA VAL A 194 13.24 20.26 13.52
C VAL A 194 14.60 20.12 14.17
N THR A 195 15.00 21.19 14.86
CA THR A 195 16.10 21.17 15.80
C THR A 195 15.52 21.29 17.21
N VAL A 196 15.62 20.21 17.99
CA VAL A 196 15.17 20.12 19.37
C VAL A 196 16.34 20.34 20.32
N LYS A 197 16.26 21.39 21.13
CA LYS A 197 17.19 21.62 22.24
C LYS A 197 16.65 20.94 23.47
N LEU A 198 17.45 20.07 24.06
CA LEU A 198 17.12 19.32 25.27
C LEU A 198 17.57 20.08 26.52
N ARG A 199 16.91 19.81 27.64
CA ARG A 199 17.21 20.46 28.94
C ARG A 199 18.54 20.01 29.55
N ASP A 200 19.07 18.87 29.11
CA ASP A 200 20.41 18.39 29.46
C ASP A 200 21.54 19.12 28.69
N GLY A 201 21.19 20.04 27.78
CA GLY A 201 22.11 20.80 26.94
C GLY A 201 22.40 20.18 25.58
N ASN A 202 21.95 18.94 25.33
CA ASN A 202 22.10 18.29 24.03
C ASN A 202 21.15 18.88 22.98
N THR A 203 21.48 18.68 21.72
CA THR A 203 20.62 19.08 20.59
C THR A 203 20.41 17.88 19.67
N LEU A 204 19.16 17.67 19.27
CA LEU A 204 18.76 16.65 18.31
C LEU A 204 18.20 17.35 17.07
N ARG A 205 18.69 16.99 15.89
CA ARG A 205 18.19 17.50 14.61
C ARG A 205 17.69 16.35 13.75
N GLY A 206 16.48 16.48 13.21
CA GLY A 206 15.84 15.41 12.45
C GLY A 206 14.43 15.74 12.00
N PHE A 207 13.75 14.79 11.37
CA PHE A 207 12.39 14.96 10.88
C PHE A 207 11.38 14.74 12.00
N ALA A 208 10.44 15.68 12.16
CA ALA A 208 9.34 15.51 13.08
C ALA A 208 8.34 14.48 12.52
N ARG A 209 8.45 13.21 12.93
CA ARG A 209 7.55 12.14 12.46
C ARG A 209 6.17 12.22 13.10
N SER A 210 6.10 12.72 14.33
CA SER A 210 4.84 12.90 15.02
C SER A 210 4.99 13.87 16.20
N ARG A 211 3.97 14.67 16.49
CA ARG A 211 3.95 15.61 17.64
C ARG A 211 2.64 15.47 18.41
N SER A 212 2.70 15.59 19.73
CA SER A 212 1.54 15.74 20.62
C SER A 212 1.74 16.98 21.50
N ASN A 213 0.80 17.25 22.41
CA ASN A 213 0.98 18.32 23.40
C ASN A 213 2.07 17.99 24.43
N PHE A 214 2.43 16.71 24.59
CA PHE A 214 3.30 16.22 25.67
C PHE A 214 4.60 15.58 25.16
N ASP A 215 4.76 15.41 23.84
CA ASP A 215 5.92 14.73 23.27
C ASP A 215 6.12 15.08 21.79
N ILE A 216 7.34 14.82 21.31
CA ILE A 216 7.68 14.81 19.89
C ILE A 216 8.49 13.56 19.57
N ARG A 217 8.21 12.97 18.41
CA ARG A 217 9.06 11.94 17.82
C ARG A 217 9.89 12.54 16.70
N VAL A 218 11.20 12.41 16.84
CA VAL A 218 12.17 12.88 15.86
C VAL A 218 12.91 11.68 15.30
N GLU A 219 12.90 11.53 13.98
CA GLU A 219 13.84 10.66 13.28
C GLU A 219 15.10 11.47 12.97
N ASP A 220 16.24 11.12 13.56
CA ASP A 220 17.47 11.81 13.21
C ASP A 220 17.90 11.52 11.77
N LEU A 221 18.89 12.26 11.28
CA LEU A 221 19.38 12.11 9.90
C LEU A 221 20.13 10.78 9.67
N GLN A 222 20.26 9.94 10.69
CA GLN A 222 20.78 8.57 10.59
C GLN A 222 19.64 7.53 10.58
N GLY A 223 18.38 7.95 10.64
CA GLY A 223 17.20 7.08 10.62
C GLY A 223 16.82 6.52 11.99
N LYS A 224 17.45 6.97 13.08
CA LYS A 224 17.10 6.52 14.43
C LYS A 224 15.94 7.36 14.96
N LEU A 225 14.93 6.66 15.47
CA LEU A 225 13.76 7.28 16.08
C LEU A 225 14.03 7.59 17.55
N HIS A 226 13.75 8.83 17.94
CA HIS A 226 13.84 9.32 19.31
C HIS A 226 12.47 9.81 19.75
N LEU A 227 11.97 9.29 20.87
CA LEU A 227 10.81 9.83 21.56
C LEU A 227 11.30 10.80 22.63
N LEU A 228 10.86 12.05 22.55
CA LEU A 228 11.20 13.10 23.49
C LEU A 228 9.94 13.59 24.18
N GLU A 229 9.88 13.42 25.50
CA GLU A 229 8.79 13.93 26.32
C GLU A 229 8.98 15.44 26.58
N GLU A 230 7.88 16.16 26.82
CA GLU A 230 7.87 17.61 27.10
C GLU A 230 8.86 18.00 28.21
N GLY A 231 8.99 17.15 29.24
CA GLY A 231 9.92 17.35 30.35
C GLY A 231 11.41 17.33 29.94
N GLN A 232 11.74 16.71 28.81
CA GLN A 232 13.12 16.65 28.28
C GLN A 232 13.44 17.85 27.36
N ILE A 233 12.41 18.52 26.85
CA ILE A 233 12.53 19.53 25.79
C ILE A 233 12.68 20.92 26.41
N ALA A 234 13.71 21.65 25.99
CA ALA A 234 13.91 23.06 26.33
C ALA A 234 13.27 23.96 25.27
N SER A 235 13.46 23.67 23.99
CA SER A 235 12.79 24.34 22.88
C SER A 235 12.84 23.51 21.59
N ILE A 236 11.93 23.80 20.67
CA ILE A 236 11.90 23.23 19.32
C ILE A 236 11.96 24.37 18.33
N VAL A 237 12.88 24.28 17.37
CA VAL A 237 12.99 25.21 16.25
C VAL A 237 12.58 24.46 14.98
N GLU A 238 11.56 24.96 14.31
CA GLU A 238 11.14 24.46 12.99
C GLU A 238 12.01 25.10 11.92
N GLU A 239 12.58 24.28 11.06
CA GLU A 239 13.40 24.73 9.95
C GLU A 239 12.53 24.87 8.70
N THR A 240 12.58 26.04 8.06
CA THR A 240 11.80 26.33 6.84
C THR A 240 12.48 25.87 5.56
N GLN A 241 13.70 25.35 5.67
CA GLN A 241 14.47 24.86 4.54
C GLN A 241 14.37 23.33 4.48
N SER A 242 14.08 22.83 3.27
CA SER A 242 14.16 21.39 3.00
C SER A 242 15.61 20.92 3.05
N VAL A 243 15.81 19.68 3.51
CA VAL A 243 17.11 18.99 3.36
C VAL A 243 17.38 18.57 1.92
N MET A 244 16.34 18.50 1.08
CA MET A 244 16.48 18.25 -0.34
C MET A 244 17.02 19.52 -1.01
N PRO A 245 18.21 19.49 -1.62
CA PRO A 245 18.73 20.64 -2.36
C PRO A 245 17.96 20.81 -3.69
N PRO A 246 17.90 22.03 -4.24
CA PRO A 246 17.50 22.23 -5.63
C PRO A 246 18.34 21.36 -6.57
N VAL A 247 17.69 20.72 -7.54
CA VAL A 247 18.36 19.79 -8.45
C VAL A 247 19.18 20.56 -9.48
N GLU A 248 20.50 20.30 -9.47
CA GLU A 248 21.43 20.80 -10.48
C GLU A 248 21.51 19.79 -11.65
N ALA A 249 20.93 20.16 -12.79
CA ALA A 249 20.87 19.33 -13.98
C ALA A 249 20.87 20.18 -15.26
N THR A 250 21.33 19.62 -16.38
CA THR A 250 21.09 20.24 -17.69
C THR A 250 19.59 20.19 -18.05
N PRO A 251 19.12 21.00 -19.00
CA PRO A 251 17.73 20.94 -19.44
C PRO A 251 17.28 19.56 -19.93
N GLU A 252 18.19 18.83 -20.61
CA GLU A 252 17.95 17.46 -21.09
C GLU A 252 17.88 16.46 -19.92
N GLU A 253 18.83 16.53 -18.98
CA GLU A 253 18.84 15.70 -17.77
C GLU A 253 17.57 15.92 -16.93
N LEU A 254 17.13 17.17 -16.78
CA LEU A 254 15.90 17.49 -16.04
C LEU A 254 14.65 16.97 -16.75
N GLN A 255 14.61 17.04 -18.08
CA GLN A 255 13.51 16.49 -18.88
C GLN A 255 13.44 14.97 -18.75
N ASP A 256 14.57 14.29 -18.87
CA ASP A 256 14.67 12.84 -18.71
C ASP A 256 14.32 12.39 -17.29
N LEU A 257 14.79 13.11 -16.27
CA LEU A 257 14.42 12.88 -14.88
C LEU A 257 12.91 13.02 -14.66
N LEU A 258 12.29 14.06 -15.19
CA LEU A 258 10.84 14.26 -15.10
C LEU A 258 10.07 13.17 -15.85
N ALA A 259 10.58 12.72 -17.00
CA ALA A 259 10.04 11.59 -17.75
C ALA A 259 10.10 10.29 -16.92
N TYR A 260 11.19 10.05 -16.19
CA TYR A 260 11.30 8.92 -15.28
C TYR A 260 10.32 9.03 -14.10
N LEU A 261 10.36 10.13 -13.35
CA LEU A 261 9.57 10.34 -12.13
C LEU A 261 8.06 10.30 -12.39
N SER A 262 7.60 10.87 -13.51
CA SER A 262 6.17 10.84 -13.89
C SER A 262 5.64 9.44 -14.16
N ARG A 263 6.49 8.46 -14.47
CA ARG A 263 6.09 7.08 -14.80
C ARG A 263 6.12 6.14 -13.58
N LEU A 264 6.46 6.64 -12.40
CA LEU A 264 6.49 5.86 -11.15
C LEU A 264 5.08 5.63 -10.61
N THR A 265 4.48 4.47 -10.92
CA THR A 265 3.07 4.11 -10.61
C THR A 265 2.95 2.94 -9.62
N GLY A 266 3.86 2.92 -8.65
CA GLY A 266 3.92 1.93 -7.59
C GLY A 266 4.70 0.67 -7.98
N VAL A 267 4.93 -0.17 -6.97
CA VAL A 267 5.61 -1.46 -7.14
C VAL A 267 4.66 -2.44 -7.82
N LYS A 268 5.10 -3.00 -8.96
CA LYS A 268 4.36 -4.06 -9.66
C LYS A 268 4.71 -5.43 -9.09
N PRO A 269 3.76 -6.39 -9.04
CA PRO A 269 4.07 -7.77 -8.67
C PRO A 269 5.16 -8.34 -9.60
N GLY A 270 6.24 -8.85 -9.04
CA GLY A 270 7.42 -9.20 -9.83
C GLY A 270 8.72 -9.17 -9.05
N ALA A 271 9.80 -9.54 -9.74
CA ALA A 271 11.14 -9.61 -9.15
C ALA A 271 11.77 -8.24 -9.07
N LEU A 272 12.53 -8.05 -8.00
CA LEU A 272 13.73 -7.23 -8.00
C LEU A 272 14.60 -7.55 -9.23
N ASN A 273 14.52 -6.80 -10.34
CA ASN A 273 15.52 -6.94 -11.42
C ASN A 273 16.91 -6.46 -10.98
N THR A 274 16.96 -5.68 -9.91
CA THR A 274 18.19 -5.25 -9.25
C THR A 274 18.47 -6.14 -8.04
N HIS A 275 19.72 -6.57 -7.92
CA HIS A 275 20.24 -7.29 -6.75
C HIS A 275 21.11 -6.31 -5.97
N PRO A 276 20.53 -5.35 -5.23
CA PRO A 276 21.34 -4.57 -4.31
C PRO A 276 22.02 -5.55 -3.34
N PRO A 277 23.30 -5.34 -2.99
CA PRO A 277 23.92 -6.12 -1.94
C PRO A 277 23.03 -6.00 -0.69
N PRO A 278 22.90 -7.06 0.14
CA PRO A 278 22.17 -6.98 1.38
C PRO A 278 22.66 -5.75 2.12
N LYS A 279 21.81 -4.73 2.24
CA LYS A 279 22.14 -3.62 3.12
C LYS A 279 22.20 -4.23 4.50
N GLY A 280 23.33 -4.08 5.18
CA GLY A 280 23.47 -4.46 6.58
C GLY A 280 22.46 -3.66 7.40
N GLY A 281 21.22 -4.14 7.46
CA GLY A 281 20.26 -3.71 8.44
C GLY A 281 20.65 -4.28 9.79
N ALA A 282 20.31 -3.58 10.87
CA ALA A 282 20.64 -3.98 12.24
C ALA A 282 20.09 -5.36 12.67
N ILE A 283 19.29 -6.05 11.84
CA ILE A 283 18.65 -7.34 12.12
C ILE A 283 19.06 -8.35 11.06
N ASP A 284 20.30 -8.82 11.11
CA ASP A 284 20.74 -9.95 10.29
C ASP A 284 20.20 -11.30 10.82
N PHE A 285 20.47 -12.38 10.09
CA PHE A 285 19.99 -13.71 10.49
C PHE A 285 20.64 -14.20 11.81
N GLU A 286 21.86 -13.76 12.12
CA GLU A 286 22.51 -14.11 13.38
C GLU A 286 21.80 -13.48 14.58
N ARG A 287 21.35 -12.23 14.48
CA ARG A 287 20.49 -11.61 15.50
C ARG A 287 19.15 -12.34 15.63
N ILE A 288 18.59 -12.90 14.55
CA ILE A 288 17.36 -13.72 14.62
C ILE A 288 17.61 -15.04 15.37
N LEU A 289 18.77 -15.66 15.19
CA LEU A 289 19.16 -16.87 15.94
C LEU A 289 19.41 -16.56 17.43
N HIS A 290 19.97 -15.39 17.70
CA HIS A 290 20.41 -14.95 19.02
C HIS A 290 19.84 -13.55 19.33
N PRO A 291 18.53 -13.44 19.60
CA PRO A 291 17.87 -12.16 19.84
C PRO A 291 18.45 -11.48 21.08
N GLN A 292 18.54 -10.15 21.03
CA GLN A 292 18.97 -9.37 22.20
C GLN A 292 17.84 -9.33 23.24
N PRO A 293 18.15 -9.12 24.54
CA PRO A 293 17.10 -8.92 25.54
C PRO A 293 16.12 -7.82 25.14
N GLY A 294 14.83 -8.15 25.11
CA GLY A 294 13.75 -7.24 24.67
C GLY A 294 13.32 -7.41 23.20
N ASP A 295 14.10 -8.10 22.37
CA ASP A 295 13.69 -8.46 21.02
C ASP A 295 12.70 -9.66 21.03
N TRP A 296 11.80 -9.68 20.05
CA TRP A 296 10.96 -10.82 19.68
C TRP A 296 10.88 -10.88 18.15
N LEU A 297 11.86 -11.54 17.52
CA LEU A 297 12.14 -11.37 16.08
C LEU A 297 11.43 -12.38 15.17
N THR A 298 10.78 -13.40 15.71
CA THR A 298 10.05 -14.40 14.94
C THR A 298 8.66 -14.63 15.52
N TYR A 299 7.78 -15.29 14.76
CA TYR A 299 6.44 -15.66 15.24
C TYR A 299 6.47 -16.37 16.60
N ASN A 300 7.52 -17.14 16.91
CA ASN A 300 7.66 -17.87 18.17
C ASN A 300 8.75 -17.32 19.10
N GLY A 301 9.29 -16.12 18.84
CA GLY A 301 10.46 -15.59 19.54
C GLY A 301 11.75 -16.14 18.95
N THR A 302 12.00 -17.43 19.14
CA THR A 302 13.17 -18.18 18.65
C THR A 302 12.81 -19.24 17.60
N LEU A 303 13.79 -19.70 16.82
CA LEU A 303 13.59 -20.70 15.76
C LEU A 303 13.29 -22.13 16.27
N ASP A 304 13.58 -22.43 17.54
CA ASP A 304 13.19 -23.69 18.18
C ASP A 304 11.68 -23.74 18.54
N ALA A 305 10.98 -22.61 18.34
CA ALA A 305 9.55 -22.44 18.53
C ALA A 305 9.03 -22.69 19.95
N ASN A 306 9.88 -22.54 20.99
CA ASN A 306 9.50 -22.80 22.37
C ASN A 306 8.66 -21.66 23.03
N ARG A 307 8.62 -20.46 22.42
CA ARG A 307 7.93 -19.24 22.91
C ARG A 307 8.35 -18.82 24.33
N TYR A 308 9.60 -19.05 24.70
CA TYR A 308 10.16 -18.67 25.99
C TYR A 308 10.93 -17.34 25.91
N SER A 309 10.81 -16.51 26.94
CA SER A 309 11.58 -15.28 27.12
C SER A 309 12.45 -15.39 28.36
N GLU A 310 13.73 -15.00 28.27
CA GLU A 310 14.65 -14.96 29.40
C GLU A 310 14.42 -13.75 30.33
N LEU A 311 13.56 -12.81 29.95
CA LEU A 311 13.24 -11.64 30.77
C LEU A 311 12.49 -12.05 32.05
N SER A 312 13.01 -11.64 33.21
CA SER A 312 12.49 -12.07 34.52
C SER A 312 12.02 -10.93 35.43
N GLN A 313 11.96 -9.70 34.90
CA GLN A 313 11.49 -8.52 35.67
C GLN A 313 10.09 -8.75 36.22
N ILE A 314 9.20 -9.34 35.41
CA ILE A 314 7.89 -9.82 35.83
C ILE A 314 8.03 -11.30 36.19
N ASN A 315 7.60 -11.67 37.38
CA ASN A 315 7.71 -13.03 37.91
C ASN A 315 6.57 -13.33 38.89
N SER A 316 6.54 -14.56 39.41
CA SER A 316 5.48 -15.03 40.30
C SER A 316 5.32 -14.21 41.59
N ALA A 317 6.35 -13.48 42.03
CA ALA A 317 6.28 -12.65 43.23
C ALA A 317 5.66 -11.27 42.99
N ASN A 318 5.61 -10.79 41.73
CA ASN A 318 5.15 -9.44 41.41
C ASN A 318 4.11 -9.34 40.28
N VAL A 319 3.74 -10.45 39.63
CA VAL A 319 2.76 -10.47 38.52
C VAL A 319 1.39 -9.89 38.91
N SER A 320 1.02 -9.97 40.20
CA SER A 320 -0.21 -9.38 40.73
C SER A 320 -0.22 -7.84 40.71
N LYS A 321 0.92 -7.21 40.44
CA LYS A 321 1.08 -5.75 40.31
C LYS A 321 1.07 -5.28 38.86
N LEU A 322 0.79 -6.18 37.90
CA LEU A 322 0.69 -5.81 36.50
C LEU A 322 -0.48 -4.85 36.29
N GLU A 323 -0.19 -3.77 35.55
CA GLU A 323 -1.17 -2.78 35.15
C GLU A 323 -1.09 -2.58 33.64
N LEU A 324 -2.23 -2.25 33.04
CA LEU A 324 -2.31 -1.88 31.65
C LEU A 324 -1.47 -0.61 31.40
N LYS A 325 -0.46 -0.70 30.52
CA LYS A 325 0.39 0.46 30.20
C LYS A 325 -0.19 1.33 29.09
N TRP A 326 -0.71 0.72 28.03
CA TRP A 326 -1.34 1.40 26.89
C TRP A 326 -2.24 0.42 26.12
N ILE A 327 -3.13 0.98 25.30
CA ILE A 327 -3.97 0.24 24.34
C ILE A 327 -3.79 0.88 22.98
N PHE A 328 -3.60 0.04 21.95
CA PHE A 328 -3.69 0.46 20.56
C PHE A 328 -4.96 -0.13 19.93
N THR A 329 -5.84 0.73 19.43
CA THR A 329 -7.03 0.31 18.68
C THR A 329 -6.68 0.20 17.21
N ALA A 330 -6.40 -1.02 16.74
CA ALA A 330 -6.10 -1.25 15.33
C ALA A 330 -7.37 -1.01 14.46
N PRO A 331 -7.36 -0.06 13.51
CA PRO A 331 -8.51 0.27 12.69
C PRO A 331 -8.75 -0.74 11.56
N LEU A 332 -8.88 -2.03 11.92
CA LEU A 332 -8.88 -3.16 10.98
C LEU A 332 -9.98 -3.07 9.92
N TRP A 333 -11.11 -2.45 10.23
CA TRP A 333 -12.31 -2.41 9.37
C TRP A 333 -12.43 -1.16 8.49
N LYS A 334 -11.46 -0.24 8.52
CA LYS A 334 -11.56 1.06 7.81
C LYS A 334 -11.69 0.92 6.29
N ASN A 335 -11.15 -0.17 5.72
CA ASN A 335 -11.13 -0.45 4.27
C ASN A 335 -11.88 -1.74 3.91
N LEU A 336 -12.73 -2.27 4.80
CA LEU A 336 -13.50 -3.48 4.54
C LEU A 336 -14.90 -3.16 4.04
N LEU A 337 -15.21 -3.69 2.87
CA LEU A 337 -16.57 -3.83 2.38
C LEU A 337 -16.93 -5.31 2.38
N PRO A 338 -18.04 -5.73 3.01
CA PRO A 338 -18.55 -7.08 2.83
C PRO A 338 -18.85 -7.29 1.35
N ASP A 339 -18.18 -8.25 0.73
CA ASP A 339 -18.24 -8.52 -0.71
C ASP A 339 -18.87 -9.87 -1.05
N THR A 340 -19.08 -10.73 -0.04
CA THR A 340 -19.55 -12.10 -0.20
C THR A 340 -20.50 -12.46 0.94
N SER A 341 -21.46 -13.34 0.63
CA SER A 341 -22.32 -13.96 1.66
C SER A 341 -21.50 -14.69 2.71
N TYR A 342 -20.40 -15.35 2.27
CA TYR A 342 -19.47 -16.01 3.18
C TYR A 342 -18.91 -15.06 4.24
N PHE A 343 -18.42 -13.89 3.84
CA PHE A 343 -17.92 -12.91 4.81
C PHE A 343 -19.02 -12.47 5.79
N ASN A 344 -20.19 -12.10 5.30
CA ASN A 344 -21.29 -11.63 6.14
C ASN A 344 -21.72 -12.66 7.19
N GLU A 345 -21.73 -13.94 6.83
CA GLU A 345 -22.16 -15.02 7.72
C GLU A 345 -21.09 -15.40 8.75
N ASN A 346 -19.82 -15.30 8.39
CA ASN A 346 -18.70 -15.85 9.17
C ASN A 346 -17.87 -14.80 9.93
N MET A 347 -18.00 -13.51 9.60
CA MET A 347 -17.22 -12.44 10.24
C MET A 347 -17.41 -12.35 11.76
N LYS A 348 -18.56 -12.80 12.29
CA LYS A 348 -18.81 -12.89 13.74
C LYS A 348 -17.87 -13.85 14.49
N TYR A 349 -17.17 -14.73 13.76
CA TYR A 349 -16.19 -15.68 14.31
C TYR A 349 -14.74 -15.21 14.14
N PHE A 350 -14.52 -14.04 13.51
CA PHE A 350 -13.18 -13.51 13.31
C PHE A 350 -12.53 -13.09 14.63
N GLY A 351 -11.23 -13.39 14.78
CA GLY A 351 -10.39 -12.95 15.87
C GLY A 351 -8.99 -12.54 15.39
N LEU A 352 -8.33 -11.66 16.16
CA LEU A 352 -6.93 -11.33 15.93
C LEU A 352 -6.03 -12.52 16.34
N GLU A 353 -5.29 -13.07 15.38
CA GLU A 353 -4.35 -14.19 15.59
C GLU A 353 -2.86 -13.75 15.54
N ALA A 354 -2.60 -12.47 15.33
CA ALA A 354 -1.27 -11.94 15.13
C ALA A 354 -0.37 -12.11 16.37
N THR A 355 0.83 -12.66 16.19
CA THR A 355 1.92 -12.47 17.17
C THR A 355 2.74 -11.23 16.79
N PRO A 356 2.87 -10.22 17.67
CA PRO A 356 3.71 -9.06 17.41
C PRO A 356 5.19 -9.45 17.24
N LEU A 357 5.89 -8.76 16.34
CA LEU A 357 7.36 -8.74 16.33
C LEU A 357 7.85 -7.49 17.04
N VAL A 358 8.96 -7.57 17.78
CA VAL A 358 9.58 -6.42 18.43
C VAL A 358 11.06 -6.38 18.10
N ALA A 359 11.52 -5.27 17.54
CA ALA A 359 12.93 -5.04 17.24
C ALA A 359 13.26 -3.56 17.34
N ASP A 360 14.39 -3.22 17.96
CA ASP A 360 14.88 -1.82 18.08
C ASP A 360 13.83 -0.86 18.70
N GLY A 361 13.00 -1.36 19.62
CA GLY A 361 11.91 -0.58 20.24
C GLY A 361 10.68 -0.34 19.34
N ILE A 362 10.64 -0.93 18.15
CA ILE A 362 9.48 -0.91 17.24
C ILE A 362 8.75 -2.25 17.35
N MET A 363 7.44 -2.19 17.56
CA MET A 363 6.54 -3.33 17.54
C MET A 363 5.77 -3.38 16.21
N TYR A 364 5.84 -4.50 15.50
CA TYR A 364 5.10 -4.74 14.27
C TYR A 364 3.92 -5.67 14.55
N ILE A 365 2.70 -5.18 14.30
CA ILE A 365 1.46 -5.93 14.47
C ILE A 365 0.77 -6.04 13.12
N THR A 366 0.18 -7.20 12.83
CA THR A 366 -0.56 -7.43 11.60
C THR A 366 -2.06 -7.46 11.87
N GLY A 367 -2.83 -7.12 10.86
CA GLY A 367 -4.27 -7.29 10.83
C GLY A 367 -4.74 -7.72 9.44
N PRO A 368 -6.05 -7.75 9.19
CA PRO A 368 -6.61 -7.93 7.85
C PRO A 368 -5.94 -6.97 6.86
N HIS A 369 -5.16 -7.51 5.94
CA HIS A 369 -4.53 -6.75 4.86
C HIS A 369 -3.72 -5.53 5.33
N SER A 370 -3.16 -5.61 6.55
CA SER A 370 -2.49 -4.47 7.16
C SER A 370 -1.33 -4.85 8.07
N VAL A 371 -0.37 -3.94 8.16
CA VAL A 371 0.74 -3.97 9.11
C VAL A 371 0.85 -2.61 9.76
N PHE A 372 0.93 -2.59 11.08
CA PHE A 372 1.16 -1.42 11.89
C PHE A 372 2.55 -1.54 12.51
N ALA A 373 3.36 -0.50 12.36
CA ALA A 373 4.53 -0.32 13.23
C ALA A 373 4.13 0.63 14.35
N LEU A 374 4.39 0.21 15.58
CA LEU A 374 4.11 0.95 16.79
C LEU A 374 5.41 1.19 17.55
N ASP A 375 5.46 2.29 18.29
CA ASP A 375 6.42 2.42 19.38
C ASP A 375 6.09 1.39 20.48
N ALA A 376 7.03 0.51 20.82
CA ALA A 376 6.77 -0.58 21.75
C ALA A 376 6.53 -0.11 23.20
N LEU A 377 7.00 1.10 23.57
CA LEU A 377 6.85 1.65 24.92
C LEU A 377 5.51 2.36 25.10
N THR A 378 5.02 3.04 24.07
CA THR A 378 3.84 3.90 24.15
C THR A 378 2.61 3.40 23.38
N GLY A 379 2.80 2.45 22.46
CA GLY A 379 1.73 1.95 21.59
C GLY A 379 1.34 2.90 20.46
N ARG A 380 2.08 4.00 20.27
CA ARG A 380 1.79 5.00 19.23
C ARG A 380 2.16 4.50 17.85
N GLU A 381 1.28 4.68 16.88
CA GLU A 381 1.54 4.35 15.47
C GLU A 381 2.70 5.18 14.90
N ILE A 382 3.65 4.48 14.28
CA ILE A 382 4.77 5.04 13.49
C ILE A 382 4.33 5.17 12.05
N TRP A 383 3.87 4.06 11.49
CA TRP A 383 3.33 3.96 10.16
C TRP A 383 2.32 2.81 10.10
N ASN A 384 1.44 2.89 9.11
CA ASN A 384 0.47 1.87 8.78
C ASN A 384 0.54 1.58 7.28
N TYR A 385 0.66 0.30 6.96
CA TYR A 385 0.45 -0.23 5.63
C TYR A 385 -0.91 -0.92 5.58
N SER A 386 -1.78 -0.54 4.64
CA SER A 386 -3.06 -1.22 4.44
C SER A 386 -3.42 -1.28 2.96
N ARG A 387 -4.02 -2.40 2.55
CA ARG A 387 -4.61 -2.58 1.22
C ARG A 387 -6.11 -2.83 1.34
N PRO A 388 -6.89 -2.50 0.30
CA PRO A 388 -8.23 -3.07 0.16
C PRO A 388 -8.16 -4.59 0.22
N ARG A 389 -9.24 -5.22 0.71
CA ARG A 389 -9.40 -6.67 0.63
C ARG A 389 -9.50 -7.10 -0.83
N THR A 390 -8.98 -8.27 -1.16
CA THR A 390 -9.14 -8.85 -2.50
C THR A 390 -10.57 -9.38 -2.68
N PRO A 391 -11.32 -8.92 -3.70
CA PRO A 391 -12.68 -9.40 -3.93
C PRO A 391 -12.72 -10.88 -4.35
N GLY A 392 -13.78 -11.59 -3.94
CA GLY A 392 -14.07 -12.95 -4.43
C GLY A 392 -13.21 -14.05 -3.82
N LEU A 393 -12.42 -13.76 -2.79
CA LEU A 393 -11.76 -14.78 -1.98
C LEU A 393 -12.75 -15.55 -1.09
N VAL A 394 -12.33 -16.74 -0.69
CA VAL A 394 -13.09 -17.64 0.20
C VAL A 394 -12.20 -18.12 1.36
N GLY A 395 -12.81 -18.71 2.40
CA GLY A 395 -12.09 -19.24 3.57
C GLY A 395 -11.57 -18.14 4.51
N ASP A 396 -10.72 -18.52 5.47
CA ASP A 396 -10.23 -17.63 6.53
C ASP A 396 -9.49 -16.39 6.02
N ALA A 397 -8.77 -16.53 4.91
CA ALA A 397 -8.08 -15.40 4.28
C ALA A 397 -9.07 -14.30 3.86
N SER A 398 -10.26 -14.67 3.38
CA SER A 398 -11.33 -13.71 3.03
C SER A 398 -11.92 -12.98 4.24
N LEU A 399 -11.82 -13.56 5.45
CA LEU A 399 -12.22 -12.91 6.70
C LEU A 399 -11.15 -11.95 7.22
N GLY A 400 -9.94 -12.00 6.65
CA GLY A 400 -8.80 -11.18 7.04
C GLY A 400 -7.89 -11.83 8.08
N THR A 401 -8.01 -13.14 8.32
CA THR A 401 -7.15 -13.85 9.28
C THR A 401 -5.67 -13.70 8.89
N ASN A 402 -4.86 -13.25 9.83
CA ASN A 402 -3.41 -13.11 9.65
C ASN A 402 -2.68 -13.41 10.96
N ARG A 403 -1.61 -14.22 10.90
CA ARG A 403 -0.88 -14.69 12.08
C ARG A 403 0.37 -13.89 12.42
N GLY A 404 0.76 -12.93 11.59
CA GLY A 404 1.97 -12.16 11.84
C GLY A 404 2.79 -11.90 10.59
N ALA A 405 3.93 -11.27 10.83
CA ALA A 405 4.92 -10.96 9.82
C ALA A 405 6.23 -11.72 10.11
N ALA A 406 7.20 -11.58 9.21
CA ALA A 406 8.61 -11.86 9.48
C ALA A 406 9.45 -10.58 9.33
N ILE A 407 10.67 -10.58 9.85
CA ILE A 407 11.59 -9.44 9.73
C ILE A 407 12.99 -9.93 9.33
N LEU A 408 13.66 -9.21 8.44
CA LEU A 408 15.07 -9.40 8.11
C LEU A 408 15.65 -8.09 7.55
N GLY A 409 16.79 -7.66 8.06
CA GLY A 409 17.49 -6.46 7.64
C GLY A 409 16.64 -5.21 7.84
N ASP A 410 16.30 -4.56 6.73
CA ASP A 410 15.45 -3.37 6.66
C ASP A 410 14.01 -3.68 6.23
N LYS A 411 13.60 -4.96 6.21
CA LYS A 411 12.31 -5.40 5.65
C LYS A 411 11.44 -6.14 6.65
N VAL A 412 10.13 -5.91 6.54
CA VAL A 412 9.06 -6.70 7.17
C VAL A 412 8.29 -7.42 6.08
N PHE A 413 8.03 -8.71 6.25
CA PHE A 413 7.40 -9.57 5.26
C PHE A 413 6.02 -10.02 5.72
N LEU A 414 5.03 -9.94 4.83
CA LEU A 414 3.64 -10.31 5.10
C LEU A 414 3.11 -11.19 3.97
N ALA A 415 2.36 -12.24 4.33
CA ALA A 415 1.51 -12.94 3.37
C ALA A 415 0.12 -12.28 3.33
N THR A 416 -0.37 -11.94 2.14
CA THR A 416 -1.68 -11.32 1.90
C THR A 416 -2.79 -12.38 1.74
N ASP A 417 -4.05 -11.93 1.84
CA ASP A 417 -5.26 -12.73 1.71
C ASP A 417 -5.30 -13.55 0.42
N ASN A 418 -4.79 -13.01 -0.68
CA ASN A 418 -4.74 -13.60 -2.01
C ASN A 418 -3.44 -14.34 -2.30
N ALA A 419 -2.74 -14.80 -1.25
CA ALA A 419 -1.50 -15.56 -1.35
C ALA A 419 -0.36 -14.82 -2.08
N HIS A 420 -0.27 -13.49 -1.92
CA HIS A 420 0.94 -12.78 -2.29
C HIS A 420 1.87 -12.69 -1.07
N LEU A 421 3.18 -12.73 -1.31
CA LEU A 421 4.20 -12.39 -0.33
C LEU A 421 4.67 -10.97 -0.65
N ILE A 422 4.65 -10.08 0.34
CA ILE A 422 5.11 -8.70 0.18
C ILE A 422 6.25 -8.41 1.14
N ALA A 423 7.15 -7.53 0.72
CA ALA A 423 8.16 -6.92 1.59
C ALA A 423 7.88 -5.42 1.73
N LEU A 424 7.85 -4.95 2.96
CA LEU A 424 7.74 -3.54 3.31
C LEU A 424 9.07 -3.09 3.90
N ASN A 425 9.50 -1.86 3.62
CA ASN A 425 10.57 -1.24 4.37
C ASN A 425 10.13 -1.08 5.84
N ARG A 426 10.91 -1.59 6.78
CA ARG A 426 10.55 -1.67 8.19
C ARG A 426 10.44 -0.32 8.89
N ILE A 427 11.09 0.71 8.33
CA ILE A 427 11.14 2.07 8.90
C ILE A 427 10.00 2.92 8.34
N THR A 428 9.69 2.79 7.05
CA THR A 428 8.70 3.65 6.38
C THR A 428 7.36 2.98 6.10
N GLY A 429 7.29 1.64 6.19
CA GLY A 429 6.11 0.86 5.81
C GLY A 429 5.84 0.80 4.31
N LYS A 430 6.73 1.36 3.47
CA LYS A 430 6.55 1.41 2.01
C LYS A 430 6.85 0.07 1.36
N LEU A 431 6.04 -0.30 0.38
CA LEU A 431 6.18 -1.54 -0.38
C LEU A 431 7.50 -1.53 -1.16
N VAL A 432 8.31 -2.58 -0.98
CA VAL A 432 9.59 -2.78 -1.66
C VAL A 432 9.36 -3.70 -2.86
N TRP A 433 8.81 -4.89 -2.62
CA TRP A 433 8.46 -5.86 -3.66
C TRP A 433 7.20 -6.66 -3.28
N GLU A 434 6.57 -7.24 -4.29
CA GLU A 434 5.38 -8.08 -4.15
C GLU A 434 5.48 -9.30 -5.06
N ARG A 435 5.10 -10.46 -4.54
CA ARG A 435 5.13 -11.74 -5.26
C ARG A 435 3.83 -12.49 -5.15
N VAL A 436 3.23 -12.76 -6.30
CA VAL A 436 2.20 -13.78 -6.43
C VAL A 436 2.86 -15.14 -6.15
N MET A 437 2.48 -15.82 -5.07
CA MET A 437 3.08 -17.12 -4.75
C MET A 437 2.54 -18.26 -5.64
N PRO A 438 1.21 -18.33 -5.92
CA PRO A 438 0.66 -19.34 -6.81
C PRO A 438 0.96 -19.03 -8.28
N ASP A 439 1.26 -20.07 -9.06
CA ASP A 439 1.36 -19.97 -10.52
C ASP A 439 -0.02 -20.13 -11.19
N GLU A 440 -0.98 -20.74 -10.49
CA GLU A 440 -2.30 -21.09 -11.02
C GLU A 440 -3.43 -20.34 -10.29
N PRO A 441 -4.46 -19.86 -11.01
CA PRO A 441 -5.60 -19.18 -10.44
C PRO A 441 -6.58 -20.18 -9.81
N GLN A 442 -6.25 -20.68 -8.62
CA GLN A 442 -7.19 -21.41 -7.77
C GLN A 442 -7.66 -20.51 -6.62
N HIS A 443 -8.50 -21.03 -5.72
CA HIS A 443 -8.94 -20.34 -4.49
C HIS A 443 -7.83 -20.27 -3.42
N TYR A 444 -6.60 -19.97 -3.82
CA TYR A 444 -5.49 -19.77 -2.89
C TYR A 444 -5.73 -18.52 -2.05
N GLY A 445 -5.53 -18.67 -0.75
CA GLY A 445 -5.26 -17.55 0.13
C GLY A 445 -4.00 -17.77 0.94
N SER A 446 -3.70 -16.86 1.87
CA SER A 446 -2.68 -17.10 2.88
C SER A 446 -3.03 -16.38 4.18
N THR A 447 -2.76 -17.06 5.29
CA THR A 447 -3.03 -16.59 6.65
C THR A 447 -1.82 -16.77 7.57
N VAL A 448 -0.71 -17.30 7.05
CA VAL A 448 0.48 -17.69 7.82
C VAL A 448 1.40 -16.50 8.07
N ALA A 449 2.08 -16.48 9.22
CA ALA A 449 3.25 -15.63 9.40
C ALA A 449 4.43 -16.23 8.61
N PRO A 450 5.08 -15.48 7.71
CA PRO A 450 6.27 -15.99 7.01
C PRO A 450 7.40 -16.36 7.98
N LEU A 451 8.35 -17.16 7.53
CA LEU A 451 9.54 -17.54 8.29
C LEU A 451 10.80 -17.11 7.55
N VAL A 452 11.70 -16.41 8.23
CA VAL A 452 13.02 -16.07 7.69
C VAL A 452 14.03 -17.18 8.02
N VAL A 453 14.78 -17.62 7.02
CA VAL A 453 15.92 -18.52 7.17
C VAL A 453 17.06 -18.02 6.28
N LYS A 454 18.17 -17.62 6.90
CA LYS A 454 19.32 -17.00 6.20
C LYS A 454 18.86 -15.76 5.40
N ASP A 455 19.04 -15.77 4.10
CA ASP A 455 18.66 -14.71 3.15
C ASP A 455 17.30 -14.96 2.48
N MET A 456 16.51 -15.91 3.00
CA MET A 456 15.24 -16.33 2.42
C MET A 456 14.06 -16.08 3.35
N VAL A 457 12.91 -15.81 2.73
CA VAL A 457 11.59 -15.74 3.36
C VAL A 457 10.78 -16.92 2.84
N ILE A 458 10.28 -17.73 3.76
CA ILE A 458 9.50 -18.94 3.51
C ILE A 458 8.05 -18.66 3.85
N ALA A 459 7.14 -19.00 2.94
CA ALA A 459 5.71 -18.85 3.14
C ALA A 459 4.93 -20.00 2.49
N GLY A 460 3.70 -20.19 2.94
CA GLY A 460 2.77 -21.16 2.41
C GLY A 460 1.42 -20.55 2.06
N VAL A 461 0.50 -21.41 1.61
CA VAL A 461 -0.85 -21.06 1.18
C VAL A 461 -1.92 -21.73 2.03
N ALA A 462 -3.13 -21.19 1.97
CA ALA A 462 -4.34 -21.68 2.60
C ALA A 462 -5.44 -21.89 1.54
N GLY A 463 -6.42 -22.74 1.85
CA GLY A 463 -7.51 -23.11 0.93
C GLY A 463 -7.78 -24.61 0.83
N GLY A 464 -7.25 -25.43 1.77
CA GLY A 464 -7.43 -26.88 1.76
C GLY A 464 -8.91 -27.32 1.73
N ASP A 465 -9.79 -26.57 2.39
CA ASP A 465 -11.25 -26.80 2.39
C ASP A 465 -11.90 -26.54 1.02
N TRP A 466 -11.18 -25.91 0.10
CA TRP A 466 -11.60 -25.57 -1.26
C TRP A 466 -10.85 -26.36 -2.34
N GLY A 467 -10.15 -27.43 -1.94
CA GLY A 467 -9.53 -28.38 -2.87
C GLY A 467 -8.30 -27.85 -3.60
N ILE A 468 -7.60 -26.85 -3.05
CA ILE A 468 -6.34 -26.38 -3.63
C ILE A 468 -5.25 -27.45 -3.57
N ARG A 469 -4.23 -27.33 -4.43
CA ARG A 469 -2.98 -28.08 -4.27
C ARG A 469 -2.03 -27.30 -3.33
N GLY A 470 -1.80 -27.79 -2.12
CA GLY A 470 -0.93 -27.10 -1.14
C GLY A 470 0.55 -27.06 -1.55
N PHE A 471 1.25 -25.98 -1.22
CA PHE A 471 2.70 -25.87 -1.37
C PHE A 471 3.35 -24.97 -0.31
N ILE A 472 4.66 -25.12 -0.15
CA ILE A 472 5.55 -24.22 0.58
C ILE A 472 6.59 -23.68 -0.40
N ALA A 473 6.94 -22.40 -0.32
CA ALA A 473 7.93 -21.77 -1.19
C ALA A 473 8.89 -20.87 -0.39
N ALA A 474 10.10 -20.73 -0.90
CA ALA A 474 11.08 -19.78 -0.39
C ALA A 474 11.45 -18.74 -1.45
N PHE A 475 11.62 -17.52 -1.00
CA PHE A 475 11.92 -16.36 -1.80
C PHE A 475 13.15 -15.64 -1.25
N LYS A 476 14.01 -15.10 -2.11
CA LYS A 476 15.09 -14.20 -1.69
C LYS A 476 14.48 -12.99 -0.99
N ALA A 477 14.93 -12.70 0.23
CA ALA A 477 14.41 -11.60 1.03
C ALA A 477 14.59 -10.23 0.35
N GLU A 478 15.69 -10.07 -0.40
CA GLU A 478 16.01 -8.79 -1.03
C GLU A 478 15.17 -8.52 -2.28
N THR A 479 14.95 -9.53 -3.13
CA THR A 479 14.38 -9.36 -4.48
C THR A 479 13.00 -9.99 -4.66
N GLY A 480 12.57 -10.82 -3.71
CA GLY A 480 11.40 -11.68 -3.84
C GLY A 480 11.57 -12.78 -4.90
N GLU A 481 12.76 -13.05 -5.43
CA GLU A 481 12.96 -14.16 -6.37
C GLU A 481 12.63 -15.51 -5.72
N ARG A 482 11.76 -16.32 -6.35
CA ARG A 482 11.44 -17.66 -5.85
C ARG A 482 12.64 -18.59 -6.06
N VAL A 483 13.24 -19.04 -4.96
CA VAL A 483 14.39 -19.96 -4.97
C VAL A 483 13.92 -21.39 -5.19
N TRP A 484 12.88 -21.81 -4.48
CA TRP A 484 12.28 -23.14 -4.61
C TRP A 484 10.81 -23.14 -4.23
N ARG A 485 10.11 -24.19 -4.66
CA ARG A 485 8.75 -24.56 -4.21
C ARG A 485 8.66 -26.06 -4.05
N THR A 486 8.01 -26.50 -2.97
CA THR A 486 7.68 -27.90 -2.71
C THR A 486 6.17 -28.04 -2.57
N TRP A 487 5.55 -28.85 -3.44
CA TRP A 487 4.15 -29.24 -3.30
C TRP A 487 4.00 -30.22 -2.14
N THR A 488 2.91 -30.11 -1.38
CA THR A 488 2.63 -31.00 -0.24
C THR A 488 1.83 -32.24 -0.63
N ILE A 489 1.25 -32.24 -1.83
CA ILE A 489 0.54 -33.40 -2.42
C ILE A 489 0.99 -33.59 -3.89
N PRO A 490 1.07 -34.83 -4.38
CA PRO A 490 1.43 -35.13 -5.77
C PRO A 490 0.37 -34.63 -6.75
N ALA A 491 0.78 -34.42 -8.01
CA ALA A 491 -0.14 -34.16 -9.10
C ALA A 491 -0.88 -35.45 -9.45
N HIS A 492 -1.97 -35.35 -10.21
CA HIS A 492 -2.60 -36.54 -10.77
C HIS A 492 -1.61 -37.24 -11.73
N GLY A 493 -1.12 -38.41 -11.34
CA GLY A 493 -0.20 -39.24 -12.14
C GLY A 493 1.30 -39.03 -11.88
N GLU A 494 1.67 -38.18 -10.91
CA GLU A 494 2.98 -38.25 -10.23
C GLU A 494 2.97 -39.39 -9.20
#